data_AF-A0A7J4RHN7-F1
#
_entry.id   AF-A0A7J4RHN7-F1
#
_cell.length_a   1.000
_cell.length_b   1.000
_cell.length_c   1.000
_cell.angle_alpha   90.00
_cell.angle_beta   90.00
_cell.angle_gamma   90.00
#
_symmetry.space_group_name_H-M   'P 1'
#
loop_
_entity.id
_entity.type
_entity.pdbx_description
1 polymer ?
#
loop_
_entity_poly.entity_id
_entity_poly.type
_entity_poly.pdbx_seq_one_letter_code
_entity_poly.pdbx_strand_id
1 'polypeptide(L)'
;MGPKVSKAKRPKRRWIGISFPSDVESKQDLLRTIESSVLSDYNIKLYDMHIAASVVAKNSRQILDIEDEVGVAIICVLLSDYKDVRVCLASDALHEFRSISSSGKIRLVRNRLALPAPAGR
;
A
#
# COMPACT_ATOMS: atom_id res chain seq x y z
N MET A 1 -25.96 -6.65 17.87
CA MET A 1 -24.78 -5.80 17.55
C MET A 1 -23.86 -5.78 18.75
N GLY A 2 -22.62 -6.27 18.64
CA GLY A 2 -21.66 -6.23 19.74
C GLY A 2 -21.23 -4.80 20.08
N PRO A 3 -20.81 -4.53 21.32
CA PRO A 3 -20.41 -3.19 21.74
C PRO A 3 -19.24 -2.67 20.89
N LYS A 4 -19.33 -1.42 20.43
CA LYS A 4 -18.24 -0.73 19.72
C LYS A 4 -17.00 -0.74 20.60
N VAL A 5 -15.97 -1.46 20.15
CA VAL A 5 -14.67 -1.52 20.81
C VAL A 5 -14.13 -0.10 21.02
N SER A 6 -13.75 0.22 22.27
CA SER A 6 -13.21 1.53 22.64
C SER A 6 -11.94 1.83 21.83
N LYS A 7 -11.60 3.11 21.65
CA LYS A 7 -10.40 3.51 20.88
C LYS A 7 -9.11 2.87 21.40
N ALA A 8 -9.04 2.61 22.71
CA ALA A 8 -7.89 1.97 23.35
C ALA A 8 -7.76 0.48 22.99
N LYS A 9 -8.89 -0.23 22.86
CA LYS A 9 -8.93 -1.68 22.59
C LYS A 9 -8.82 -2.04 21.09
N ARG A 10 -8.84 -1.05 20.19
CA ARG A 10 -8.71 -1.32 18.73
C ARG A 10 -7.26 -1.63 18.37
N PRO A 11 -7.01 -2.61 17.47
CA PRO A 11 -5.67 -2.89 16.97
C PRO A 11 -5.04 -1.64 16.35
N LYS A 12 -3.79 -1.36 16.73
CA LYS A 12 -3.01 -0.27 16.15
C LYS A 12 -2.50 -0.69 14.77
N ARG A 13 -2.53 0.25 13.83
CA ARG A 13 -2.24 0.00 12.40
C ARG A 13 -1.25 1.02 11.85
N ARG A 14 -0.63 0.65 10.73
CA ARG A 14 0.17 1.54 9.88
C ARG A 14 -0.29 1.42 8.44
N TRP A 15 -0.28 2.56 7.76
CA TRP A 15 -0.56 2.67 6.33
C TRP A 15 0.78 2.83 5.61
N ILE A 16 0.95 2.08 4.53
CA ILE A 16 2.16 2.11 3.70
C ILE A 16 1.72 2.34 2.26
N GLY A 17 2.32 3.32 1.62
CA GLY A 17 2.21 3.55 0.18
C GLY A 17 3.32 2.77 -0.51
N ILE A 18 2.95 1.94 -1.47
CA ILE A 18 3.86 1.08 -2.23
C ILE A 18 3.73 1.35 -3.72
N SER A 19 4.80 1.15 -4.47
CA SER A 19 4.70 0.84 -5.91
C SER A 19 4.72 -0.66 -6.14
N PHE A 20 4.17 -1.08 -7.28
CA PHE A 20 4.14 -2.46 -7.75
C PHE A 20 4.33 -2.49 -9.28
N PRO A 21 4.71 -3.61 -9.89
CA PRO A 21 5.13 -3.62 -11.29
C PRO A 21 3.93 -3.44 -12.25
N SER A 22 4.21 -3.04 -13.50
CA SER A 22 3.17 -2.72 -14.49
C SER A 22 2.37 -3.91 -14.99
N ASP A 23 2.85 -5.14 -14.79
CA ASP A 23 2.17 -6.39 -15.15
C ASP A 23 0.96 -6.69 -14.25
N VAL A 24 0.86 -6.04 -13.10
CA VAL A 24 -0.30 -6.13 -12.20
C VAL A 24 -1.42 -5.21 -12.69
N GLU A 25 -2.37 -5.77 -13.43
CA GLU A 25 -3.47 -5.04 -14.04
C GLU A 25 -4.78 -5.07 -13.23
N SER A 26 -4.87 -5.88 -12.18
CA SER A 26 -6.07 -5.97 -11.35
C SER A 26 -5.79 -6.07 -9.85
N LYS A 27 -6.82 -5.75 -9.06
CA LYS A 27 -6.79 -5.92 -7.61
C LYS A 27 -6.48 -7.37 -7.20
N GLN A 28 -7.03 -8.33 -7.93
CA GLN A 28 -6.84 -9.76 -7.67
C GLN A 28 -5.39 -10.17 -7.95
N ASP A 29 -4.78 -9.62 -8.99
CA ASP A 29 -3.37 -9.89 -9.31
C ASP A 29 -2.45 -9.36 -8.23
N LEU A 30 -2.72 -8.14 -7.75
CA LEU A 30 -1.94 -7.55 -6.66
C LEU A 30 -2.02 -8.39 -5.38
N LEU A 31 -3.23 -8.85 -5.03
CA LEU A 31 -3.43 -9.70 -3.86
C LEU A 31 -2.72 -11.04 -4.02
N ARG A 32 -2.80 -11.68 -5.19
CA ARG A 32 -2.07 -12.92 -5.49
C ARG A 32 -0.56 -12.74 -5.36
N THR A 33 -0.03 -11.63 -5.88
CA THR A 33 1.40 -11.32 -5.82
C THR A 33 1.87 -11.11 -4.37
N ILE A 34 1.06 -10.43 -3.55
CA ILE A 34 1.33 -10.31 -2.10
C ILE A 34 1.29 -11.69 -1.43
N GLU A 35 0.29 -12.51 -1.73
CA GLU A 35 0.09 -13.85 -1.17
C GLU A 35 1.19 -14.86 -1.61
N SER A 36 1.80 -14.69 -2.77
CA SER A 36 2.92 -15.52 -3.23
C SER A 36 4.29 -15.06 -2.73
N SER A 37 4.36 -13.93 -2.02
CA SER A 37 5.61 -13.34 -1.54
C SER A 37 5.81 -13.56 -0.03
N VAL A 38 6.97 -13.15 0.50
CA VAL A 38 7.24 -13.13 1.96
C VAL A 38 6.30 -12.21 2.73
N LEU A 39 5.48 -11.39 2.06
CA LEU A 39 4.47 -10.56 2.70
C LEU A 39 3.23 -11.35 3.14
N SER A 40 3.07 -12.59 2.67
CA SER A 40 1.94 -13.47 2.99
C SER A 40 1.87 -13.85 4.48
N ASP A 41 2.99 -13.79 5.20
CA ASP A 41 3.06 -14.04 6.64
C ASP A 41 2.35 -12.96 7.49
N TYR A 42 2.00 -11.82 6.88
CA TYR A 42 1.45 -10.66 7.59
C TYR A 42 -0.02 -10.38 7.23
N ASN A 43 -0.75 -9.80 8.17
CA ASN A 43 -2.14 -9.36 7.93
C ASN A 43 -2.17 -8.03 7.17
N ILE A 44 -2.02 -8.14 5.84
CA ILE A 44 -2.02 -7.00 4.92
C ILE A 44 -3.43 -6.79 4.35
N LYS A 45 -3.89 -5.54 4.38
CA LYS A 45 -5.13 -5.13 3.73
C LYS A 45 -4.86 -4.09 2.66
N LEU A 46 -5.26 -4.38 1.42
CA LEU A 46 -5.26 -3.41 0.34
C LEU A 46 -6.42 -2.42 0.49
N TYR A 47 -6.12 -1.13 0.44
CA TYR A 47 -7.11 -0.06 0.64
C TYR A 47 -7.37 0.75 -0.63
N ASP A 48 -6.32 1.03 -1.39
CA ASP A 48 -6.43 1.75 -2.65
C ASP A 48 -5.36 1.25 -3.62
N MET A 49 -5.66 1.33 -4.91
CA MET A 49 -4.81 0.80 -5.97
C MET A 49 -5.07 1.55 -7.29
N HIS A 50 -3.98 1.92 -7.95
CA HIS A 50 -3.99 2.50 -9.28
C HIS A 50 -2.93 1.79 -10.12
N ILE A 51 -3.37 1.05 -11.13
CA ILE A 51 -2.51 0.32 -12.07
C ILE A 51 -1.63 1.30 -12.86
N ALA A 52 -0.49 0.83 -13.35
CA ALA A 52 0.51 1.67 -14.01
C ALA A 52 -0.05 2.48 -15.19
N ALA A 53 -0.96 1.88 -15.97
CA ALA A 53 -1.62 2.50 -17.12
C ALA A 53 -2.60 3.64 -16.75
N SER A 54 -3.05 3.71 -15.49
CA SER A 54 -4.04 4.70 -15.06
C SER A 54 -3.49 6.13 -15.04
N VAL A 55 -4.35 7.10 -15.32
CA VAL A 55 -4.01 8.53 -15.24
C VAL A 55 -3.54 8.90 -13.84
N VAL A 56 -4.14 8.31 -12.80
CA VAL A 56 -3.77 8.56 -11.41
C VAL A 56 -2.33 8.09 -11.11
N ALA A 57 -1.96 6.87 -11.54
CA ALA A 57 -0.60 6.37 -11.34
C ALA A 57 0.42 7.19 -12.14
N LYS A 58 0.11 7.58 -13.38
CA LYS A 58 0.98 8.44 -14.20
C LYS A 58 1.27 9.78 -13.52
N ASN A 59 0.23 10.48 -13.03
CA ASN A 59 0.39 11.74 -12.31
C ASN A 59 1.16 11.57 -11.00
N SER A 60 0.88 10.50 -10.25
CA SER A 60 1.59 10.17 -9.01
C SER A 60 3.09 9.99 -9.27
N ARG A 61 3.45 9.19 -10.26
CA ARG A 61 4.85 8.97 -10.67
C ARG A 61 5.55 10.25 -11.09
N GLN A 62 4.89 11.08 -11.90
CA GLN A 62 5.44 12.36 -12.33
C GLN A 62 5.72 13.31 -11.15
N ILE A 63 4.81 13.38 -10.17
CA ILE A 63 4.99 14.24 -8.98
C ILE A 63 6.08 13.70 -8.04
N LEU A 64 6.24 12.38 -7.98
CA LEU A 64 7.20 11.70 -7.12
C LEU A 64 8.55 11.44 -7.79
N ASP A 65 8.73 11.87 -9.03
CA ASP A 65 9.93 11.64 -9.83
C ASP A 65 10.30 10.14 -9.93
N ILE A 66 9.29 9.30 -10.17
CA ILE A 66 9.45 7.86 -10.38
C ILE A 66 9.49 7.61 -11.89
N GLU A 67 10.67 7.25 -12.41
CA GLU A 67 10.88 6.97 -13.83
C GLU A 67 10.23 5.65 -14.28
N ASP A 68 10.19 4.65 -13.40
CA ASP A 68 9.68 3.32 -13.72
C ASP A 68 8.18 3.33 -14.07
N GLU A 69 7.78 2.45 -14.99
CA GLU A 69 6.37 2.22 -15.28
C GLU A 69 5.74 1.31 -14.21
N VAL A 70 5.35 1.92 -13.09
CA VAL A 70 4.80 1.21 -11.93
C VAL A 70 3.38 1.66 -11.58
N GLY A 71 2.62 0.74 -11.01
CA GLY A 71 1.39 1.06 -10.29
C GLY A 71 1.68 1.55 -8.88
N VAL A 72 0.68 2.14 -8.23
CA VAL A 72 0.76 2.63 -6.84
C VAL A 72 -0.42 2.14 -6.01
N ALA A 73 -0.16 1.72 -4.78
CA ALA A 73 -1.17 1.21 -3.86
C ALA A 73 -0.97 1.71 -2.43
N ILE A 74 -2.04 1.65 -1.64
CA ILE A 74 -2.00 1.84 -0.19
C ILE A 74 -2.39 0.53 0.48
N ILE A 75 -1.47 -0.01 1.28
CA ILE A 75 -1.71 -1.16 2.14
C ILE A 75 -1.80 -0.74 3.61
N CYS A 76 -2.51 -1.54 4.39
CA CYS A 76 -2.63 -1.40 5.84
C CYS A 76 -2.09 -2.67 6.51
N VAL A 77 -1.24 -2.47 7.51
CA VAL A 77 -0.66 -3.53 8.33
C VAL A 77 -0.90 -3.27 9.81
N LEU A 78 -0.73 -4.29 10.65
CA LEU A 78 -0.70 -4.09 12.10
C LEU A 78 0.57 -3.32 12.49
N LEU A 79 0.48 -2.54 13.55
CA LEU A 79 1.64 -1.78 14.03
C LEU A 79 2.75 -2.71 14.56
N SER A 80 2.38 -3.89 15.09
CA SER A 80 3.33 -4.93 15.50
C SER A 80 4.21 -5.37 14.33
N ASP A 81 3.59 -5.59 13.17
CA ASP A 81 4.22 -6.19 11.99
C ASP A 81 4.91 -5.14 11.11
N TYR A 82 4.65 -3.86 11.38
CA TYR A 82 5.09 -2.75 10.52
C TYR A 82 6.60 -2.72 10.32
N LYS A 83 7.39 -3.02 11.35
CA LYS A 83 8.85 -3.01 11.23
C LYS A 83 9.32 -4.10 10.26
N ASP A 84 8.79 -5.31 10.41
CA ASP A 84 9.19 -6.45 9.61
C ASP A 84 8.74 -6.30 8.16
N VAL A 85 7.49 -5.87 7.94
CA VAL A 85 6.98 -5.54 6.60
C VAL A 85 7.84 -4.46 5.91
N ARG A 86 8.33 -3.46 6.66
CA ARG A 86 9.22 -2.44 6.10
C ARG A 86 10.59 -2.98 5.71
N VAL A 87 11.10 -3.99 6.43
CA VAL A 87 12.34 -4.69 6.07
C VAL A 87 12.12 -5.53 4.82
N CYS A 88 11.01 -6.27 4.73
CA CYS A 88 10.63 -7.01 3.54
C CYS A 88 10.55 -6.10 2.30
N LEU A 89 9.85 -4.97 2.39
CA LEU A 89 9.70 -3.99 1.30
C LEU A 89 10.99 -3.22 0.94
N ALA A 90 12.04 -3.36 1.74
CA ALA A 90 13.37 -2.79 1.46
C ALA A 90 14.36 -3.85 0.99
N SER A 91 13.97 -5.13 1.02
CA SER A 91 14.78 -6.26 0.61
C SER A 91 14.65 -6.48 -0.89
N ASP A 92 15.76 -6.85 -1.52
CA ASP A 92 15.82 -7.29 -2.91
C ASP A 92 14.93 -8.53 -3.19
N ALA A 93 14.59 -9.31 -2.16
CA ALA A 93 13.66 -10.44 -2.30
C ALA A 93 12.24 -10.04 -2.76
N LEU A 94 11.89 -8.76 -2.63
CA LEU A 94 10.64 -8.16 -3.09
C LEU A 94 10.93 -7.08 -4.15
N HIS A 95 11.79 -7.36 -5.14
CA HIS A 95 12.07 -6.42 -6.24
C HIS A 95 10.81 -5.85 -6.90
N GLU A 96 9.71 -6.59 -6.87
CA GLU A 96 8.41 -6.17 -7.41
C GLU A 96 7.77 -5.02 -6.61
N PHE A 97 8.05 -4.89 -5.32
CA PHE A 97 7.41 -3.91 -4.45
C PHE A 97 8.40 -2.95 -3.81
N ARG A 98 8.10 -1.65 -3.88
CA ARG A 98 8.89 -0.63 -3.19
C ARG A 98 8.03 0.21 -2.27
N SER A 99 8.49 0.39 -1.03
CA SER A 99 7.87 1.33 -0.09
C SER A 99 8.17 2.77 -0.48
N ILE A 100 7.14 3.57 -0.80
CA ILE A 100 7.25 5.01 -1.07
C ILE A 100 7.09 5.83 0.22
N SER A 101 6.09 5.50 1.03
CA SER A 101 5.73 6.33 2.20
C SER A 101 5.01 5.52 3.27
N SER A 102 4.99 6.00 4.51
CA SER A 102 4.21 5.37 5.58
C SER A 102 3.74 6.37 6.65
N SER A 103 2.63 6.06 7.32
CA SER A 103 2.07 6.89 8.41
C SER A 103 1.04 6.13 9.25
N GLY A 104 0.75 6.64 10.45
CA GLY A 104 -0.43 6.23 11.23
C GLY A 104 -1.75 6.74 10.66
N LYS A 105 -1.73 7.65 9.68
CA LYS A 105 -2.92 8.27 9.07
C LYS A 105 -2.92 8.03 7.57
N ILE A 106 -3.95 7.35 7.05
CA ILE A 106 -4.09 7.09 5.61
C ILE A 106 -4.06 8.36 4.77
N ARG A 107 -4.69 9.44 5.27
CA ARG A 107 -4.71 10.73 4.57
C ARG A 107 -3.30 11.27 4.29
N LEU A 108 -2.35 11.05 5.20
CA LEU A 108 -0.97 11.49 5.00
C LEU A 108 -0.25 10.63 3.95
N VAL A 109 -0.47 9.32 3.94
CA VAL A 109 0.10 8.44 2.91
C VAL A 109 -0.46 8.80 1.54
N ARG A 110 -1.78 8.95 1.43
CA ARG A 110 -2.47 9.38 0.20
C ARG A 110 -1.92 10.68 -0.37
N ASN A 111 -1.81 11.72 0.48
CA ASN A 111 -1.25 13.00 0.06
C ASN A 111 0.20 12.88 -0.43
N ARG A 112 1.03 12.09 0.27
CA ARG A 112 2.42 11.86 -0.11
C ARG A 112 2.59 10.95 -1.33
N LEU A 113 1.56 10.20 -1.70
CA LEU A 113 1.50 9.48 -2.97
C LEU A 113 0.90 10.35 -4.08
N ALA A 114 0.57 11.62 -3.81
CA ALA A 114 -0.15 12.48 -4.75
C ALA A 114 -1.44 11.87 -5.32
N LEU A 115 -2.11 11.03 -4.52
CA LEU A 115 -3.35 10.37 -4.93
C LEU A 115 -4.55 11.30 -4.69
N PRO A 116 -5.58 11.24 -5.55
CA PRO A 116 -6.80 12.00 -5.36
C PRO A 116 -7.50 11.59 -4.07
N ALA A 117 -8.42 12.44 -3.62
CA ALA A 117 -9.33 12.11 -2.53
C ALA A 117 -10.02 10.76 -2.84
N PRO A 118 -10.26 9.91 -1.82
CA PRO A 118 -10.96 8.66 -2.06
C PRO A 118 -12.31 8.95 -2.71
N ALA A 119 -12.65 8.20 -3.76
CA ALA A 119 -13.97 8.27 -4.37
C ALA A 119 -15.02 8.14 -3.24
N GLY A 120 -15.90 9.13 -3.14
CA GLY A 120 -16.96 9.15 -2.14
C GLY A 120 -17.70 7.82 -2.17
N ARG A 121 -17.84 7.19 -1.01
CA ARG A 121 -18.54 5.92 -0.85
C ARG A 121 -20.03 6.18 -0.63
#